data_AF-A0A8C9RJ26-F1
#
_entry.id   AF-A0A8C9RJ26-F1
#
_cell.length_a   1.000
_cell.length_b   1.000
_cell.length_c   1.000
_cell.angle_alpha   90.00
_cell.angle_beta   90.00
_cell.angle_gamma   90.00
#
_symmetry.space_group_name_H-M   'P 1'
#
loop_
_entity.id
_entity.type
_entity.pdbx_description
1 polymer ?
#
loop_
_entity_poly.entity_id
_entity_poly.type
_entity_poly.pdbx_seq_one_letter_code
_entity_poly.pdbx_strand_id
1 'polypeptide(L)'
;PGIFALVPFMDVYNKSRCRPREVLVDIFHEYPEEIEHTYIPSCVVLTRCGGCCNDDALECIPTDTYNTTLEVIRIKQRVTQHNFLLSFTEHRRCECSPLCLDFFFPPFCSHCQPCSERRKRLFVQDPLTCQCSCKLSELDCKSRQLELNQRTCRFVHEILL
;
A
#
# COMPACT_ATOMS: atom_id res chain seq x y z
N PRO A 1 -20.82 -32.24 25.40
CA PRO A 1 -21.35 -32.21 24.02
C PRO A 1 -21.86 -30.81 23.66
N GLY A 2 -20.98 -29.99 23.08
CA GLY A 2 -21.31 -28.64 22.64
C GLY A 2 -22.21 -28.70 21.40
N ILE A 3 -23.30 -27.93 21.42
CA ILE A 3 -24.16 -27.72 20.27
C ILE A 3 -23.30 -27.07 19.19
N PHE A 4 -22.98 -27.78 18.12
CA PHE A 4 -22.44 -27.14 16.92
C PHE A 4 -23.57 -26.31 16.32
N ALA A 5 -23.57 -25.00 16.58
CA ALA A 5 -24.48 -24.07 15.95
C ALA A 5 -24.16 -24.03 14.45
N LEU A 6 -24.99 -24.68 13.63
CA LEU A 6 -24.92 -24.56 12.17
C LEU A 6 -25.21 -23.11 11.80
N VAL A 7 -24.22 -22.42 11.22
CA VAL A 7 -24.43 -21.09 10.64
C VAL A 7 -25.05 -21.28 9.25
N PRO A 8 -26.27 -20.75 8.99
CA PRO A 8 -26.91 -20.87 7.68
C PRO A 8 -26.06 -20.32 6.54
N PHE A 9 -26.16 -20.93 5.35
CA PHE A 9 -25.42 -20.50 4.16
C PHE A 9 -25.55 -19.00 3.88
N MET A 10 -26.78 -18.46 3.93
CA MET A 10 -27.02 -17.05 3.66
C MET A 10 -26.32 -16.12 4.68
N ASP A 11 -26.14 -16.57 5.91
CA ASP A 11 -25.41 -15.80 6.92
C ASP A 11 -23.91 -15.81 6.63
N VAL A 12 -23.37 -16.95 6.23
CA VAL A 12 -21.97 -17.06 5.78
C VAL A 12 -21.74 -16.14 4.59
N TYR A 13 -22.57 -16.25 3.55
CA TYR A 13 -22.48 -15.46 2.32
C TYR A 13 -22.56 -13.95 2.58
N ASN A 14 -23.56 -13.51 3.35
CA ASN A 14 -23.75 -12.08 3.64
C ASN A 14 -22.66 -11.52 4.56
N LYS A 15 -22.08 -12.35 5.43
CA LYS A 15 -20.96 -11.96 6.29
C LYS A 15 -19.61 -12.03 5.58
N SER A 16 -19.45 -12.83 4.52
CA SER A 16 -18.18 -12.97 3.78
C SER A 16 -18.08 -12.06 2.56
N ARG A 17 -19.18 -11.56 1.99
CA ARG A 17 -19.16 -10.70 0.79
C ARG A 17 -18.29 -9.44 0.92
N CYS A 18 -17.72 -9.00 -0.20
CA CYS A 18 -16.94 -7.77 -0.32
C CYS A 18 -17.69 -6.54 0.24
N ARG A 19 -17.11 -5.88 1.25
CA ARG A 19 -17.65 -4.64 1.85
C ARG A 19 -16.58 -3.92 2.70
N PRO A 20 -16.79 -2.65 3.09
CA PRO A 20 -15.97 -1.99 4.10
C PRO A 20 -16.07 -2.70 5.46
N ARG A 21 -14.92 -2.91 6.12
CA ARG A 21 -14.78 -3.62 7.40
C ARG A 21 -13.72 -2.97 8.25
N GLU A 22 -13.92 -2.99 9.56
CA GLU A 22 -12.90 -2.59 10.52
C GLU A 22 -11.77 -3.63 10.55
N VAL A 23 -10.55 -3.14 10.39
CA VAL A 23 -9.33 -3.94 10.47
C VAL A 23 -8.30 -3.19 11.31
N LEU A 24 -7.43 -3.94 11.99
CA LEU A 24 -6.30 -3.37 12.70
C LEU A 24 -5.14 -3.18 11.72
N VAL A 25 -4.70 -1.94 11.55
CA VAL A 25 -3.58 -1.57 10.69
C VAL A 25 -2.42 -1.11 11.55
N ASP A 26 -1.25 -1.70 11.33
CA ASP A 26 -0.01 -1.28 11.97
C ASP A 26 0.44 0.08 11.40
N ILE A 27 0.68 1.04 12.29
CA ILE A 27 1.08 2.40 11.93
C ILE A 27 2.44 2.40 11.20
N PHE A 28 3.36 1.49 11.54
CA PHE A 28 4.68 1.43 10.91
C PHE A 28 4.63 1.00 9.43
N HIS A 29 3.64 0.19 9.05
CA HIS A 29 3.46 -0.21 7.66
C HIS A 29 2.98 0.95 6.77
N GLU A 30 2.15 1.85 7.32
CA GLU A 30 1.64 3.04 6.61
C GLU A 30 2.67 4.18 6.58
N TYR A 31 3.50 4.30 7.62
CA TYR A 31 4.54 5.35 7.75
C TYR A 31 5.95 4.76 7.97
N PRO A 32 6.52 4.05 6.98
CA PRO A 32 7.84 3.41 7.12
C PRO A 32 9.00 4.41 7.18
N GLU A 33 8.77 5.69 6.88
CA GLU A 33 9.81 6.73 6.84
C GLU A 33 10.23 7.21 8.26
N GLU A 34 9.46 6.88 9.30
CA GLU A 34 9.60 7.41 10.65
C GLU A 34 10.20 6.39 11.65
N ILE A 35 11.34 5.80 11.29
CA ILE A 35 11.99 4.67 12.02
C ILE A 35 12.39 5.01 13.46
N GLU A 36 12.59 6.29 13.80
CA GLU A 36 13.04 6.74 15.13
C GLU A 36 11.92 6.87 16.18
N HIS A 37 10.66 6.62 15.80
CA HIS A 37 9.50 6.88 16.64
C HIS A 37 8.77 5.59 17.05
N THR A 38 8.25 5.56 18.27
CA THR A 38 7.29 4.54 18.70
C THR A 38 5.92 5.19 18.87
N TYR A 39 4.88 4.55 18.34
CA TYR A 39 3.49 5.00 18.45
C TYR A 39 2.73 4.22 19.51
N ILE A 40 1.91 4.92 20.29
CA ILE A 40 0.94 4.33 21.22
C ILE A 40 -0.46 4.85 20.87
N PRO A 41 -1.41 3.96 20.48
CA PRO A 41 -1.20 2.53 20.20
C PRO A 41 -0.30 2.31 18.97
N SER A 42 0.24 1.10 18.80
CA SER A 42 1.05 0.75 17.62
C SER A 42 0.20 0.40 16.39
N CYS A 43 -1.08 0.07 16.59
CA CYS A 43 -2.05 -0.18 15.54
C CYS A 43 -3.33 0.64 15.77
N VAL A 44 -4.01 0.97 14.68
CA VAL A 44 -5.27 1.70 14.67
C VAL A 44 -6.35 0.91 13.96
N VAL A 45 -7.61 1.13 14.35
CA VAL A 45 -8.77 0.56 13.66
C VAL A 45 -9.08 1.46 12.47
N LEU A 46 -9.06 0.89 11.27
CA LEU A 46 -9.43 1.57 10.04
C LEU A 46 -10.46 0.76 9.28
N THR A 47 -11.32 1.46 8.55
CA THR A 47 -12.25 0.84 7.61
C THR A 47 -11.51 0.53 6.30
N ARG A 48 -11.36 -0.74 5.96
CA ARG A 48 -10.76 -1.22 4.70
C ARG A 48 -11.70 -2.18 3.98
N CYS A 49 -11.50 -2.34 2.67
CA CYS A 49 -12.26 -3.30 1.89
C CYS A 49 -11.81 -4.72 2.26
N GLY A 50 -12.77 -5.59 2.52
CA GLY A 50 -12.48 -6.98 2.84
C GLY A 50 -13.67 -7.90 2.62
N GLY A 51 -13.37 -9.19 2.56
CA GLY A 51 -14.32 -10.22 2.17
C GLY A 51 -13.90 -10.90 0.88
N CYS A 52 -14.75 -11.78 0.39
CA CYS A 52 -14.53 -12.53 -0.85
C CYS A 52 -15.51 -12.10 -1.94
N CYS A 53 -15.08 -12.30 -3.18
CA CYS A 53 -15.92 -12.25 -4.37
C CYS A 53 -16.37 -13.66 -4.76
N ASN A 54 -17.36 -13.78 -5.64
CA ASN A 54 -17.88 -15.09 -6.06
C ASN A 54 -16.97 -15.80 -7.08
N ASP A 55 -16.04 -15.05 -7.68
CA ASP A 55 -15.13 -15.50 -8.72
C ASP A 55 -13.70 -15.15 -8.29
N ASP A 56 -12.81 -16.12 -8.37
CA ASP A 56 -11.39 -15.98 -7.98
C ASP A 56 -10.62 -15.04 -8.91
N ALA A 57 -11.17 -14.73 -10.09
CA ALA A 57 -10.65 -13.70 -10.99
C ALA A 57 -11.02 -12.27 -10.56
N LEU A 58 -11.82 -12.10 -9.50
CA LEU A 58 -12.23 -10.80 -8.95
C LEU A 58 -11.59 -10.54 -7.58
N GLU A 59 -11.18 -9.29 -7.36
CA GLU A 59 -10.66 -8.82 -6.09
C GLU A 59 -11.58 -7.74 -5.49
N CYS A 60 -11.67 -7.71 -4.16
CA CYS A 60 -12.46 -6.73 -3.42
C CYS A 60 -11.66 -5.43 -3.26
N ILE A 61 -11.90 -4.47 -4.15
CA ILE A 61 -11.14 -3.21 -4.21
C ILE A 61 -11.98 -2.01 -3.74
N PRO A 62 -11.37 -0.93 -3.23
CA PRO A 62 -12.07 0.31 -2.93
C PRO A 62 -12.47 1.07 -4.20
N THR A 63 -13.70 1.54 -4.24
CA THR A 63 -14.21 2.45 -5.29
C THR A 63 -14.35 3.89 -4.81
N ASP A 64 -14.35 4.10 -3.49
CA ASP A 64 -14.47 5.42 -2.85
C ASP A 64 -13.68 5.40 -1.54
N THR A 65 -12.86 6.43 -1.30
CA THR A 65 -11.97 6.54 -0.13
C THR A 65 -12.01 7.94 0.46
N TYR A 66 -11.67 8.05 1.75
CA TYR A 66 -11.55 9.34 2.44
C TYR A 66 -10.44 9.27 3.48
N ASN A 67 -9.93 10.43 3.87
CA ASN A 67 -8.89 10.53 4.89
C ASN A 67 -9.51 10.81 6.26
N THR A 68 -9.06 10.06 7.25
CA THR A 68 -9.40 10.19 8.67
C THR A 68 -8.14 10.54 9.43
N THR A 69 -8.20 11.58 10.25
CA THR A 69 -7.09 11.95 11.15
C THR A 69 -7.30 11.35 12.53
N LEU A 70 -6.34 10.58 13.00
CA LEU A 70 -6.33 9.94 14.30
C LEU A 70 -5.26 10.54 15.20
N GLU A 71 -5.54 10.61 16.49
CA GLU A 71 -4.60 11.05 17.52
C GLU A 71 -3.88 9.83 18.11
N VAL A 72 -2.55 9.90 18.15
CA VAL A 72 -1.67 8.88 18.73
C VAL A 72 -0.62 9.54 19.59
N ILE A 73 -0.03 8.81 20.53
CA ILE A 73 1.13 9.30 21.26
C ILE A 73 2.38 8.89 20.49
N ARG A 74 3.23 9.87 20.16
CA ARG A 74 4.53 9.63 19.53
C ARG A 74 5.64 9.77 20.57
N ILE A 75 6.48 8.73 20.68
CA ILE A 75 7.62 8.69 21.60
C ILE A 75 8.91 8.76 20.78
N LYS A 76 9.72 9.80 21.01
CA LYS A 76 11.13 9.85 20.59
C LYS A 76 12.01 9.28 21.69
N GLN A 77 12.99 8.46 21.33
CA GLN A 77 13.89 7.83 22.30
C GLN A 77 14.46 8.88 23.27
N ARG A 78 14.08 8.75 24.56
CA ARG A 78 14.62 9.48 25.73
C ARG A 78 14.29 10.97 25.90
N VAL A 79 13.30 11.55 25.21
CA VAL A 79 13.08 13.02 25.32
C VAL A 79 11.66 13.44 25.71
N THR A 80 10.60 13.09 24.97
CA THR A 80 9.22 13.53 25.32
C THR A 80 8.13 12.69 24.66
N GLN A 81 6.98 12.56 25.33
CA GLN A 81 5.73 12.03 24.78
C GLN A 81 4.83 13.20 24.38
N HIS A 82 4.32 13.18 23.15
CA HIS A 82 3.36 14.17 22.69
C HIS A 82 2.23 13.52 21.90
N ASN A 83 1.04 14.09 22.02
CA ASN A 83 -0.05 13.79 21.10
C ASN A 83 0.36 14.22 19.69
N PHE A 84 0.09 13.36 18.73
CA PHE A 84 0.46 13.52 17.34
C PHE A 84 -0.70 13.09 16.47
N LEU A 85 -0.94 13.82 15.40
CA LEU A 85 -2.03 13.55 14.46
C LEU A 85 -1.46 12.83 13.24
N LEU A 86 -2.02 11.66 12.94
CA LEU A 86 -1.73 10.90 11.73
C LEU A 86 -2.98 10.85 10.84
N SER A 87 -2.79 10.86 9.52
CA SER A 87 -3.89 10.89 8.56
C SER A 87 -3.92 9.61 7.73
N PHE A 88 -4.89 8.76 7.99
CA PHE A 88 -5.03 7.47 7.33
C PHE A 88 -6.12 7.49 6.26
N THR A 89 -5.95 6.68 5.22
CA THR A 89 -6.99 6.45 4.21
C THR A 89 -7.93 5.32 4.65
N GLU A 90 -9.22 5.60 4.65
CA GLU A 90 -10.32 4.66 4.88
C GLU A 90 -11.15 4.44 3.61
N HIS A 91 -11.74 3.26 3.50
CA HIS A 91 -12.54 2.85 2.36
C HIS A 91 -14.03 3.04 2.66
N ARG A 92 -14.74 3.80 1.83
CA ARG A 92 -16.18 4.06 1.99
C ARG A 92 -17.05 3.09 1.20
N ARG A 93 -16.60 2.70 0.00
CA ARG A 93 -17.30 1.77 -0.89
C ARG A 93 -16.32 0.77 -1.47
N CYS A 94 -16.78 -0.47 -1.63
CA CYS A 94 -15.99 -1.58 -2.12
C CYS A 94 -16.80 -2.36 -3.16
N GLU A 95 -16.14 -2.81 -4.22
CA GLU A 95 -16.75 -3.61 -5.28
C GLU A 95 -15.80 -4.73 -5.71
N CYS A 96 -16.39 -5.79 -6.27
CA CYS A 96 -15.63 -6.87 -6.88
C CYS A 96 -15.26 -6.47 -8.30
N SER A 97 -13.97 -6.23 -8.52
CA SER A 97 -13.43 -5.84 -9.83
C SER A 97 -12.44 -6.90 -10.30
N PRO A 98 -12.30 -7.14 -11.62
CA PRO A 98 -11.29 -8.05 -12.15
C PRO A 98 -9.90 -7.71 -11.64
N LEU A 99 -9.16 -8.73 -11.20
CA LEU A 99 -7.73 -8.60 -10.92
C LEU A 99 -7.02 -8.10 -12.17
N CYS A 100 -6.03 -7.22 -11.98
CA CYS A 100 -5.06 -6.91 -13.02
C CYS A 100 -4.14 -8.11 -13.25
N LEU A 101 -4.65 -9.14 -13.91
CA LEU A 101 -3.78 -10.11 -14.51
C LEU A 101 -3.16 -9.43 -15.73
N ASP A 102 -1.84 -9.29 -15.70
CA ASP A 102 -0.92 -8.55 -16.58
C ASP A 102 -1.09 -8.76 -18.10
N PHE A 103 -2.12 -9.47 -18.57
CA PHE A 103 -2.15 -9.99 -19.93
C PHE A 103 -3.33 -9.62 -20.81
N PHE A 104 -4.44 -8.99 -20.38
CA PHE A 104 -5.50 -8.70 -21.37
C PHE A 104 -6.33 -7.40 -21.35
N PHE A 105 -6.45 -6.58 -20.29
CA PHE A 105 -7.21 -5.30 -20.41
C PHE A 105 -6.72 -4.20 -19.46
N PRO A 106 -6.15 -3.08 -19.95
CA PRO A 106 -5.40 -2.13 -19.14
C PRO A 106 -6.13 -0.97 -18.42
N PRO A 107 -7.41 -0.58 -18.61
CA PRO A 107 -7.84 0.73 -18.09
C PRO A 107 -8.28 0.75 -16.61
N PHE A 108 -8.27 -0.37 -15.88
CA PHE A 108 -8.85 -0.41 -14.52
C PHE A 108 -7.87 -0.84 -13.41
N CYS A 109 -6.56 -0.77 -13.66
CA CYS A 109 -5.60 -1.10 -12.63
C CYS A 109 -5.25 0.10 -11.75
N SER A 110 -5.72 0.10 -10.49
CA SER A 110 -5.35 1.11 -9.48
C SER A 110 -4.26 0.63 -8.51
N HIS A 111 -3.70 -0.58 -8.70
CA HIS A 111 -2.65 -1.11 -7.84
C HIS A 111 -1.49 -1.74 -8.62
N CYS A 112 -0.56 -0.89 -9.05
CA CYS A 112 0.71 -1.36 -9.57
C CYS A 112 1.56 -1.97 -8.44
N GLN A 113 2.28 -3.06 -8.73
CA GLN A 113 3.31 -3.53 -7.80
C GLN A 113 4.33 -2.41 -7.56
N PRO A 114 4.73 -2.14 -6.30
CA PRO A 114 5.66 -1.07 -6.00
C PRO A 114 7.02 -1.34 -6.65
N CYS A 115 7.58 -0.34 -7.33
CA CYS A 115 8.95 -0.39 -7.85
C CYS A 115 9.93 -0.80 -6.74
N SER A 116 10.99 -1.54 -7.08
CA SER A 116 12.04 -2.07 -6.17
C SER A 116 11.97 -1.59 -4.70
N GLU A 117 11.52 -2.48 -3.80
CA GLU A 117 11.38 -2.30 -2.34
C GLU A 117 12.52 -1.50 -1.70
N ARG A 118 13.76 -1.80 -2.09
CA ARG A 118 14.97 -1.24 -1.47
C ARG A 118 15.16 0.25 -1.74
N ARG A 119 14.51 0.82 -2.77
CA ARG A 119 14.77 2.18 -3.27
C ARG A 119 13.55 2.87 -3.89
N LYS A 120 12.33 2.60 -3.38
CA LYS A 120 11.07 3.21 -3.85
C LYS A 120 11.17 4.73 -4.09
N ARG A 121 11.90 5.45 -3.22
CA ARG A 121 12.08 6.91 -3.27
C ARG A 121 12.74 7.44 -4.56
N LEU A 122 13.57 6.63 -5.21
CA LEU A 122 14.35 7.02 -6.40
C LEU A 122 13.63 6.73 -7.71
N PHE A 123 12.49 6.04 -7.67
CA PHE A 123 11.71 5.71 -8.86
C PHE A 123 10.41 6.51 -8.90
N VAL A 124 9.93 6.79 -10.10
CA VAL A 124 8.58 7.29 -10.43
C VAL A 124 7.87 6.17 -11.15
N GLN A 125 6.66 5.84 -10.73
CA GLN A 125 5.85 4.84 -11.41
C GLN A 125 4.76 5.53 -12.21
N ASP A 126 4.62 5.16 -13.47
CA ASP A 126 3.50 5.57 -14.30
C ASP A 126 2.23 4.86 -13.80
N PRO A 127 1.17 5.59 -13.40
CA PRO A 127 -0.05 5.01 -12.86
C PRO A 127 -0.90 4.27 -13.89
N LEU A 128 -0.70 4.48 -15.20
CA LEU A 128 -1.46 3.83 -16.27
C LEU A 128 -0.73 2.60 -16.84
N THR A 129 0.59 2.65 -16.90
CA THR A 129 1.41 1.57 -17.49
C THR A 129 2.17 0.74 -16.46
N CYS A 130 2.13 1.14 -15.19
CA CYS A 130 2.95 0.62 -14.10
C CYS A 130 4.47 0.67 -14.36
N GLN A 131 4.90 1.44 -15.36
CA GLN A 131 6.31 1.56 -15.75
C GLN A 131 7.08 2.34 -14.69
N CYS A 132 8.12 1.72 -14.14
CA CYS A 132 9.06 2.35 -13.22
C CYS A 132 10.16 3.08 -13.99
N SER A 133 10.30 4.39 -13.80
CA SER A 133 11.39 5.21 -14.32
C SER A 133 12.21 5.79 -13.16
N CYS A 134 13.51 6.00 -13.36
CA CYS A 134 14.39 6.58 -12.34
C CYS A 134 14.20 8.11 -12.31
N LYS A 135 14.15 8.71 -11.11
CA LYS A 135 14.07 10.16 -10.92
C LYS A 135 15.35 10.90 -11.35
N LEU A 136 16.49 10.21 -11.33
CA LEU A 136 17.77 10.76 -11.76
C LEU A 136 17.83 10.80 -13.28
N SER A 137 18.39 11.86 -13.84
CA SER A 137 18.60 12.00 -15.28
C SER A 137 20.05 11.67 -15.67
N GLU A 138 20.28 11.30 -16.93
CA GLU A 138 21.65 11.10 -17.44
C GLU A 138 22.52 12.36 -17.32
N LEU A 139 21.90 13.54 -17.34
CA LEU A 139 22.60 14.82 -17.17
C LEU A 139 23.18 14.96 -15.75
N ASP A 140 22.48 14.47 -14.74
CA ASP A 140 22.97 14.44 -13.34
C ASP A 140 24.18 13.51 -13.21
N CYS A 141 24.20 12.41 -13.96
CA CYS A 141 25.26 11.40 -13.94
C CYS A 141 26.51 11.82 -14.71
N LYS A 142 26.36 12.51 -15.85
CA LYS A 142 27.48 13.03 -16.66
C LYS A 142 28.32 14.05 -15.93
N SER A 143 27.74 14.84 -15.03
CA SER A 143 28.48 15.76 -14.15
C SER A 143 29.51 15.05 -13.25
N ARG A 144 29.31 13.74 -13.01
CA ARG A 144 30.16 12.88 -12.18
C ARG A 144 30.97 11.84 -12.97
N GLN A 145 30.94 11.88 -14.32
CA GLN A 145 31.56 10.86 -15.19
C GLN A 145 31.05 9.43 -14.92
N LEU A 146 29.76 9.30 -14.59
CA LEU A 146 29.11 8.03 -14.31
C LEU A 146 27.91 7.84 -15.26
N GLU A 147 27.53 6.60 -15.52
CA GLU A 147 26.32 6.26 -16.26
C GLU A 147 25.17 5.88 -15.33
N LEU A 148 23.93 6.15 -15.75
CA LEU A 148 22.74 5.78 -14.99
C LEU A 148 22.28 4.38 -15.37
N ASN A 149 22.34 3.44 -14.43
CA ASN A 149 21.64 2.18 -14.59
C ASN A 149 20.14 2.39 -14.32
N GLN A 150 19.33 2.55 -15.37
CA GLN A 150 17.89 2.82 -15.25
C GLN A 150 17.10 1.72 -14.50
N ARG A 151 17.59 0.47 -14.50
CA ARG A 151 16.95 -0.66 -13.79
C ARG A 151 17.19 -0.64 -12.29
N THR A 152 18.32 -0.09 -11.84
CA THR A 152 18.69 -0.05 -10.41
C THR A 152 18.75 1.37 -9.84
N CYS A 153 18.56 2.39 -10.69
CA CYS A 153 18.72 3.81 -10.41
C CYS A 153 20.03 4.06 -9.65
N ARG A 154 21.14 3.57 -10.25
CA ARG A 154 22.50 3.66 -9.71
C ARG A 154 23.42 4.39 -10.69
N PHE A 155 24.32 5.18 -10.12
CA PHE A 155 25.53 5.57 -10.82
C PHE A 155 26.43 4.34 -10.93
N VAL A 156 26.75 3.96 -12.14
CA VAL A 156 27.78 2.96 -12.44
C VAL A 156 28.93 3.67 -13.13
N HIS A 157 30.17 3.28 -12.83
CA HIS A 157 31.28 3.72 -13.65
C HIS A 157 31.04 3.21 -15.07
N GLU A 158 31.36 4.04 -16.06
CA GLU A 158 31.49 3.62 -17.44
C GLU A 158 32.39 2.38 -17.42
N ILE A 159 31.80 1.20 -17.64
CA ILE A 159 32.59 -0.01 -17.79
C ILE A 159 33.27 0.20 -19.14
N LEU A 160 34.52 0.67 -19.09
CA LEU A 160 35.47 0.52 -20.19
C LEU A 160 35.43 -0.96 -20.59
N LEU A 161 34.82 -1.23 -21.74
CA LEU A 161 35.09 -2.44 -22.50
C LEU A 161 36.54 -2.41 -22.98
#